data_AF-A0A660NFH9-F1
#
_entry.id   AF-A0A660NFH9-F1
#
_cell.length_a   1.000
_cell.length_b   1.000
_cell.length_c   1.000
_cell.angle_alpha   90.00
_cell.angle_beta   90.00
_cell.angle_gamma   90.00
#
_symmetry.space_group_name_H-M   'P 1'
#
loop_
_entity.id
_entity.type
_entity.pdbx_description
1 polymer ?
#
loop_
_entity_poly.entity_id
_entity_poly.type
_entity_poly.pdbx_seq_one_letter_code
_entity_poly.pdbx_strand_id
1 'polypeptide(L)'
;MDKRTIDQLRRRFIFIAFFSLTVAMLFISSLIYLTNNIIEKRNVRMILNYIVENEGELQGSTDQRDGEVIRDRVNSDYNVIRFLGEIFNNAGVGDDSGRYYRASYFAILYDSQGKFLRTRTNHVLLVTDAEAQAYGRQALMSKRKSGRVGVYYYKVGKTDDGGTIVVY
;
A
#
# COMPACT_ATOMS: atom_id res chain seq x y z
N MET A 1 -37.87 30.86 -42.03
CA MET A 1 -37.10 30.00 -41.10
C MET A 1 -38.00 29.72 -39.91
N ASP A 2 -38.33 28.45 -39.65
CA ASP A 2 -39.31 28.06 -38.64
C ASP A 2 -38.69 28.12 -37.23
N LYS A 3 -39.36 28.76 -36.26
CA LYS A 3 -38.84 28.96 -34.89
C LYS A 3 -38.46 27.63 -34.21
N ARG A 4 -39.18 26.56 -34.57
CA ARG A 4 -38.94 25.20 -34.08
C ARG A 4 -37.57 24.65 -34.48
N THR A 5 -37.04 24.99 -35.66
CA THR A 5 -35.73 24.48 -36.11
C THR A 5 -34.57 25.19 -35.41
N ILE A 6 -34.72 26.48 -35.08
CA ILE A 6 -33.73 27.26 -34.33
C ILE A 6 -33.59 26.74 -32.89
N ASP A 7 -34.70 26.45 -32.22
CA ASP A 7 -34.68 25.93 -30.85
C ASP A 7 -34.09 24.51 -30.77
N GLN A 8 -34.37 23.67 -31.76
CA GLN A 8 -33.76 22.34 -31.87
C GLN A 8 -32.25 22.41 -32.10
N LEU A 9 -31.80 23.35 -32.92
CA LEU A 9 -30.37 23.55 -33.21
C LEU A 9 -29.62 24.01 -31.95
N ARG A 10 -30.20 24.95 -31.19
CA ARG A 10 -29.63 25.44 -29.92
C ARG A 10 -29.53 24.34 -28.87
N ARG A 11 -30.57 23.51 -28.71
CA ARG A 11 -30.53 22.37 -27.76
C ARG A 11 -29.46 21.35 -28.13
N ARG A 12 -29.29 21.05 -29.42
CA ARG A 12 -28.25 20.14 -29.89
C ARG A 12 -26.85 20.69 -29.63
N PHE A 13 -26.64 21.99 -29.88
CA PHE A 13 -25.35 22.63 -29.58
C PHE A 13 -25.01 22.58 -28.09
N ILE A 14 -25.97 22.94 -27.25
CA ILE A 14 -25.83 22.87 -25.79
C ILE A 14 -25.53 21.42 -25.36
N PHE A 15 -26.29 20.45 -25.86
CA PHE A 15 -26.10 19.04 -25.52
C PHE A 15 -24.71 18.53 -25.92
N ILE A 16 -24.23 18.86 -27.13
CA ILE A 16 -22.89 18.46 -27.59
C ILE A 16 -21.81 19.08 -26.70
N ALA A 17 -21.93 20.35 -26.30
CA ALA A 17 -20.98 21.01 -25.42
C ALA A 17 -20.94 20.38 -24.01
N PHE A 18 -22.10 20.10 -23.42
CA PHE A 18 -22.18 19.40 -22.14
C PHE A 18 -21.67 17.96 -22.23
N PHE A 19 -21.96 17.28 -23.34
CA PHE A 19 -21.49 15.93 -23.59
C PHE A 19 -19.96 15.88 -23.75
N SER A 20 -19.36 16.80 -24.51
CA SER A 20 -17.91 16.88 -24.65
C SER A 20 -17.22 17.17 -23.32
N LEU A 21 -17.80 18.06 -22.50
CA LEU A 21 -17.27 18.36 -21.17
C LEU A 21 -17.35 17.12 -20.26
N THR A 22 -18.47 16.41 -20.28
CA THR A 22 -18.68 15.19 -19.49
C THR A 22 -17.68 14.10 -19.89
N VAL A 23 -17.48 13.88 -21.19
CA VAL A 23 -16.49 12.92 -21.69
C VAL A 23 -15.08 13.30 -21.25
N ALA A 24 -14.71 14.58 -21.32
CA ALA A 24 -13.40 15.05 -20.87
C ALA A 24 -13.19 14.80 -19.36
N MET A 25 -14.20 15.09 -18.53
CA MET A 25 -14.14 14.84 -17.08
C MET A 25 -13.99 13.34 -16.78
N LEU A 26 -14.82 12.48 -17.40
CA LEU A 26 -14.74 11.03 -17.23
C LEU A 26 -13.39 10.48 -17.69
N PHE A 27 -12.84 11.03 -18.77
CA PHE A 27 -11.54 10.63 -19.29
C PHE A 27 -10.41 10.93 -18.29
N ILE A 28 -10.38 12.14 -17.73
CA ILE A 28 -9.38 12.52 -16.72
C ILE A 28 -9.55 11.67 -15.45
N SER A 29 -10.77 11.50 -14.96
CA SER A 29 -11.04 10.65 -13.78
C SER A 29 -10.60 9.21 -14.00
N SER A 30 -10.86 8.65 -15.18
CA SER A 30 -10.44 7.30 -15.55
C SER A 30 -8.91 7.17 -15.58
N LEU A 31 -8.22 8.14 -16.19
CA LEU A 31 -6.75 8.19 -16.21
C LEU A 31 -6.18 8.19 -14.79
N ILE A 32 -6.67 9.09 -13.92
CA ILE A 32 -6.21 9.18 -12.53
C ILE A 32 -6.45 7.86 -11.79
N TYR A 33 -7.64 7.27 -11.94
CA TYR A 33 -7.97 6.01 -11.29
C TYR A 33 -7.06 4.86 -11.74
N LEU A 34 -6.80 4.76 -13.04
CA LEU A 34 -5.92 3.74 -13.60
C LEU A 34 -4.47 3.93 -13.13
N THR A 35 -3.94 5.16 -13.16
CA THR A 35 -2.58 5.43 -12.69
C THR A 35 -2.44 5.14 -11.20
N ASN A 36 -3.42 5.55 -10.38
CA ASN A 36 -3.39 5.29 -8.94
C ASN A 36 -3.35 3.79 -8.65
N ASN A 37 -4.19 3.00 -9.31
CA ASN A 37 -4.23 1.55 -9.09
C ASN A 37 -2.93 0.84 -9.53
N ILE A 38 -2.30 1.32 -10.61
CA ILE A 38 -1.01 0.78 -11.08
C ILE A 38 0.12 1.13 -10.12
N ILE A 39 0.18 2.40 -9.69
CA ILE A 39 1.23 2.90 -8.80
C ILE A 39 1.09 2.26 -7.41
N GLU A 40 -0.13 2.21 -6.86
CA GLU A 40 -0.43 1.58 -5.55
C GLU A 40 0.07 0.14 -5.50
N LYS A 41 -0.26 -0.68 -6.51
CA LYS A 41 0.17 -2.08 -6.56
C LYS A 41 1.69 -2.25 -6.62
N ARG A 42 2.40 -1.34 -7.29
CA ARG A 42 3.87 -1.36 -7.35
C ARG A 42 4.47 -0.99 -6.00
N ASN A 43 3.95 0.06 -5.38
CA ASN A 43 4.41 0.59 -4.10
C ASN A 43 4.21 -0.44 -2.98
N VAL A 44 3.01 -1.00 -2.86
CA VAL A 44 2.70 -2.05 -1.88
C VAL A 44 3.64 -3.25 -2.04
N ARG A 45 3.89 -3.69 -3.29
CA ARG A 45 4.80 -4.81 -3.54
C ARG A 45 6.23 -4.50 -3.09
N MET A 46 6.71 -3.28 -3.33
CA MET A 46 8.03 -2.85 -2.89
C MET A 46 8.16 -2.89 -1.36
N ILE A 47 7.15 -2.37 -0.64
CA ILE A 47 7.12 -2.35 0.82
C ILE A 47 7.09 -3.78 1.39
N LEU A 48 6.21 -4.64 0.86
CA LEU A 48 6.11 -6.03 1.28
C LEU A 48 7.41 -6.81 0.99
N ASN A 49 8.09 -6.52 -0.12
CA ASN A 49 9.40 -7.11 -0.39
C ASN A 49 10.41 -6.67 0.66
N TYR A 50 10.48 -5.38 0.95
CA TYR A 50 11.42 -4.83 1.92
C TYR A 50 11.19 -5.42 3.33
N ILE A 51 9.93 -5.57 3.76
CA ILE A 51 9.62 -6.21 5.05
C ILE A 51 10.04 -7.68 5.04
N VAL A 52 9.81 -8.41 3.95
CA VAL A 52 10.27 -9.80 3.82
C VAL A 52 11.79 -9.92 3.88
N GLU A 53 12.51 -9.04 3.18
CA GLU A 53 13.98 -9.01 3.12
C GLU A 53 14.62 -8.64 4.46
N ASN A 54 13.88 -7.92 5.33
CA ASN A 54 14.31 -7.56 6.69
C ASN A 54 13.60 -8.43 7.75
N GLU A 55 13.22 -9.66 7.39
CA GLU A 55 12.64 -10.67 8.29
C GLU A 55 11.39 -10.24 9.08
N GLY A 56 10.62 -9.29 8.56
CA GLY A 56 9.42 -8.77 9.23
C GLY A 56 9.64 -7.49 10.01
N GLU A 57 10.78 -6.81 9.85
CA GLU A 57 11.06 -5.52 10.48
C GLU A 57 11.18 -4.40 9.44
N LEU A 58 10.65 -3.22 9.77
CA LEU A 58 10.92 -1.99 9.03
C LEU A 58 12.02 -1.22 9.77
N GLN A 59 13.26 -1.28 9.27
CA GLN A 59 14.33 -0.44 9.84
C GLN A 59 14.07 1.04 9.49
N GLY A 60 14.13 1.91 10.50
CA GLY A 60 13.79 3.34 10.38
C GLY A 60 12.74 3.86 11.37
N SER A 61 12.20 3.00 12.25
CA SER A 61 11.31 3.41 13.36
C SER A 61 12.00 3.39 14.73
N THR A 62 13.33 3.50 14.79
CA THR A 62 13.99 3.79 16.06
C THR A 62 13.61 5.22 16.44
N ASP A 63 12.55 5.36 17.24
CA ASP A 63 12.42 6.49 18.14
C ASP A 63 13.77 6.59 18.85
N GLN A 64 14.49 7.66 18.57
CA GLN A 64 15.77 7.96 19.17
C GLN A 64 15.53 8.21 20.66
N ARG A 65 15.52 7.14 21.44
CA ARG A 65 15.80 7.17 22.87
C ARG A 65 17.23 6.68 23.04
N ASP A 66 18.02 7.62 23.51
CA ASP A 66 19.31 7.44 24.17
C ASP A 66 20.47 6.99 23.28
N GLY A 67 21.11 8.01 22.69
CA GLY A 67 22.55 8.21 22.76
C GLY A 67 23.48 7.01 22.63
N GLU A 68 23.62 6.48 21.41
CA GLU A 68 24.93 5.98 20.95
C GLU A 68 24.95 6.00 19.41
N VAL A 69 25.73 6.92 18.83
CA VAL A 69 25.90 7.01 17.38
C VAL A 69 26.98 6.02 16.96
N ILE A 70 26.60 4.75 16.76
CA ILE A 70 27.46 3.84 16.00
C ILE A 70 27.26 4.15 14.52
N ARG A 71 28.16 4.96 14.00
CA ARG A 71 28.39 5.12 12.56
C ARG A 71 28.93 3.80 12.03
N ASP A 72 28.09 2.99 11.41
CA ASP A 72 28.51 2.32 10.19
C ASP A 72 27.38 1.73 9.36
N ARG A 73 27.50 1.99 8.05
CA ARG A 73 27.00 1.23 6.90
C ARG A 73 25.59 1.49 6.34
N VAL A 74 25.69 1.88 5.06
CA VAL A 74 24.76 1.77 3.93
C VAL A 74 23.86 2.97 3.67
N ASN A 75 24.47 3.94 2.98
CA ASN A 75 23.92 4.65 1.82
C ASN A 75 22.72 3.94 1.15
N SER A 76 21.50 4.27 1.57
CA SER A 76 20.27 4.18 0.77
C SER A 76 19.20 5.05 1.41
N ASP A 77 19.47 6.37 1.46
CA ASP A 77 18.67 7.37 2.17
C ASP A 77 17.38 7.78 1.39
N TYR A 78 16.69 6.79 0.83
CA TYR A 78 15.23 6.85 0.64
C TYR A 78 14.61 6.03 1.76
N ASN A 79 14.62 6.58 2.98
CA ASN A 79 14.02 5.96 4.15
C ASN A 79 12.60 5.50 3.80
N VAL A 80 12.36 4.19 3.87
CA VAL A 80 11.08 3.57 3.52
C VAL A 80 9.94 4.28 4.21
N ILE A 81 10.14 4.78 5.44
CA ILE A 81 9.17 5.61 6.18
C ILE A 81 8.80 6.92 5.46
N ARG A 82 9.77 7.63 4.88
CA ARG A 82 9.52 8.84 4.08
C ARG A 82 8.76 8.48 2.80
N PHE A 83 9.14 7.39 2.13
CA PHE A 83 8.42 6.86 0.97
C PHE A 83 6.98 6.43 1.30
N LEU A 84 6.75 5.75 2.43
CA LEU A 84 5.43 5.44 2.97
C LEU A 84 4.64 6.74 3.18
N GLY A 85 5.25 7.74 3.81
CA GLY A 85 4.68 9.08 3.96
C GLY A 85 4.27 9.67 2.62
N GLU A 86 5.16 9.71 1.63
CA GLU A 86 4.87 10.29 0.31
C GLU A 86 3.76 9.56 -0.46
N ILE A 87 3.65 8.24 -0.32
CA ILE A 87 2.63 7.43 -1.01
C ILE A 87 1.27 7.53 -0.33
N PHE A 88 1.23 7.45 1.01
CA PHE A 88 -0.01 7.40 1.78
C PHE A 88 -0.54 8.79 2.15
N ASN A 89 0.27 9.85 2.02
CA ASN A 89 -0.09 11.23 2.37
C ASN A 89 -0.52 12.06 1.15
N ASN A 90 -0.76 11.44 -0.02
CA ASN A 90 -1.18 12.16 -1.22
C ASN A 90 -2.69 12.53 -1.23
N ALA A 91 -3.15 13.13 -0.13
CA ALA A 91 -4.45 13.77 -0.01
C ALA A 91 -4.35 15.02 0.89
N GLY A 92 -3.43 15.94 0.57
CA GLY A 92 -3.42 17.26 1.20
C GLY A 92 -2.06 17.93 1.22
N VAL A 93 -1.95 18.99 0.43
CA VAL A 93 -0.90 20.00 0.58
C VAL A 93 -0.97 20.56 2.01
N GLY A 94 0.12 20.44 2.76
CA GLY A 94 0.46 21.36 3.85
C GLY A 94 -0.13 21.06 5.23
N ASP A 95 0.10 19.87 5.78
CA ASP A 95 0.03 19.71 7.24
C ASP A 95 1.30 19.05 7.80
N ASP A 96 2.15 19.90 8.38
CA ASP A 96 3.40 19.59 9.07
C ASP A 96 3.14 19.11 10.52
N SER A 97 1.94 18.56 10.79
CA SER A 97 1.46 18.24 12.13
C SER A 97 1.78 16.81 12.57
N GLY A 98 2.99 16.31 12.34
CA GLY A 98 3.58 15.20 13.11
C GLY A 98 2.82 13.85 13.19
N ARG A 99 1.69 13.68 12.50
CA ARG A 99 0.94 12.44 12.41
C ARG A 99 1.34 11.73 11.14
N TYR A 100 2.52 11.13 11.19
CA TYR A 100 2.90 10.13 10.20
C TYR A 100 1.77 9.08 10.16
N TYR A 101 1.02 9.00 9.06
CA TYR A 101 0.22 7.82 8.76
C TYR A 101 1.19 6.66 8.61
N ARG A 102 1.46 5.97 9.71
CA ARG A 102 2.36 4.83 9.73
C ARG A 102 1.59 3.62 9.21
N ALA A 103 2.04 3.06 8.10
CA ALA A 103 1.46 1.85 7.56
C ALA A 103 1.44 0.77 8.65
N SER A 104 0.24 0.26 8.92
CA SER A 104 0.02 -0.81 9.89
C SER A 104 0.27 -2.13 9.18
N TYR A 105 1.27 -2.89 9.64
CA TYR A 105 1.64 -4.18 9.07
C TYR A 105 1.88 -5.22 10.17
N PHE A 106 1.75 -6.49 9.79
CA PHE A 106 2.15 -7.60 10.62
C PHE A 106 2.78 -8.72 9.77
N ALA A 107 3.78 -9.37 10.34
CA ALA A 107 4.50 -10.47 9.72
C ALA A 107 4.39 -11.73 10.57
N ILE A 108 4.19 -12.86 9.92
CA ILE A 108 4.01 -14.16 10.55
C ILE A 108 5.18 -15.03 10.13
N LEU A 109 5.97 -15.47 11.10
CA LEU A 109 7.15 -16.29 10.86
C LEU A 109 6.82 -17.76 11.12
N TYR A 110 7.28 -18.60 10.21
CA TYR A 110 7.19 -20.05 10.26
C TYR A 110 8.60 -20.64 10.16
N ASP A 111 8.82 -21.76 10.84
CA ASP A 111 10.06 -22.52 10.71
C ASP A 111 10.17 -23.22 9.34
N SER A 112 11.27 -23.94 9.13
CA SER A 112 11.51 -24.73 7.92
C SER A 112 10.51 -25.89 7.72
N GLN A 113 9.82 -26.30 8.79
CA GLN A 113 8.78 -27.34 8.79
C GLN A 113 7.37 -26.76 8.60
N GLY A 114 7.24 -25.43 8.50
CA GLY A 114 5.94 -24.74 8.37
C GLY A 114 5.16 -24.59 9.68
N LYS A 115 5.81 -24.78 10.84
CA LYS A 115 5.22 -24.52 12.15
C LYS A 115 5.32 -23.04 12.48
N PHE A 116 4.24 -22.47 13.01
CA PHE A 116 4.21 -21.09 13.49
C PHE A 116 5.27 -20.86 14.58
N LEU A 117 6.04 -19.79 14.44
CA LEU A 117 7.04 -19.35 15.41
C LEU A 117 6.54 -18.15 16.22
N ARG A 118 6.26 -17.04 15.55
CA ARG A 118 5.83 -15.78 16.16
C ARG A 118 5.20 -14.82 15.16
N THR A 119 4.47 -13.85 15.68
CA THR A 119 4.01 -12.68 14.92
C THR A 119 4.89 -11.48 15.26
N ARG A 120 5.37 -10.76 14.24
CA ARG A 120 5.97 -9.43 14.37
C ARG A 120 4.94 -8.40 13.94
N THR A 121 4.48 -7.57 14.87
CA THR A 121 3.53 -6.49 14.59
C THR A 121 4.23 -5.16 14.74
N ASN A 122 3.90 -4.20 13.87
CA ASN A 122 4.18 -2.79 14.18
C ASN A 122 2.94 -2.16 14.85
N HIS A 123 2.60 -0.92 14.51
CA HIS A 123 1.47 -0.11 15.01
C HIS A 123 0.07 -0.75 14.91
N VAL A 124 -0.03 -2.00 14.44
CA VAL A 124 -1.23 -2.83 14.54
C VAL A 124 -1.42 -3.26 16.00
N LEU A 125 -2.16 -2.47 16.76
CA LEU A 125 -2.66 -2.83 18.10
C LEU A 125 -3.85 -3.81 18.05
N LEU A 126 -4.16 -4.44 16.92
CA LEU A 126 -5.47 -5.07 16.71
C LEU A 126 -5.48 -6.51 16.19
N VAL A 127 -4.33 -7.15 15.94
CA VAL A 127 -4.31 -8.53 15.43
C VAL A 127 -3.67 -9.44 16.47
N THR A 128 -4.46 -10.36 17.01
CA THR A 128 -3.99 -11.41 17.91
C THR A 128 -3.18 -12.47 17.16
N ASP A 129 -2.33 -13.22 17.85
CA ASP A 129 -1.58 -14.33 17.23
C ASP A 129 -2.50 -15.36 16.57
N ALA A 130 -3.68 -15.59 17.13
CA ALA A 130 -4.67 -16.51 16.56
C ALA A 130 -5.21 -16.01 15.21
N GLU A 131 -5.52 -14.72 15.12
CA GLU A 131 -5.94 -14.07 13.87
C GLU A 131 -4.80 -14.04 12.84
N ALA A 132 -3.59 -13.66 13.27
CA ALA A 132 -2.41 -13.64 12.42
C ALA A 132 -2.15 -15.03 11.82
N GLN A 133 -2.24 -16.10 12.61
CA GLN A 133 -2.13 -17.46 12.11
C GLN A 133 -3.23 -17.82 11.11
N ALA A 134 -4.48 -17.37 11.30
CA ALA A 134 -5.55 -17.59 10.34
C ALA A 134 -5.24 -16.93 8.98
N TYR A 135 -4.78 -15.68 9.00
CA TYR A 135 -4.32 -14.95 7.83
C TYR A 135 -3.13 -15.66 7.15
N GLY A 136 -2.16 -16.13 7.93
CA GLY A 136 -1.01 -16.84 7.40
C GLY A 136 -1.37 -18.17 6.73
N ARG A 137 -2.25 -18.96 7.34
CA ARG A 137 -2.78 -20.19 6.73
C ARG A 137 -3.48 -19.90 5.42
N GLN A 138 -4.30 -18.85 5.35
CA GLN A 138 -5.00 -18.46 4.14
C GLN A 138 -4.04 -18.07 3.01
N ALA A 139 -2.99 -17.30 3.30
CA ALA A 139 -1.96 -16.96 2.33
C ALA A 139 -1.23 -18.22 1.80
N LEU A 140 -0.83 -19.13 2.70
CA LEU A 140 -0.13 -20.36 2.33
C LEU A 140 -1.01 -21.31 1.50
N MET A 141 -2.31 -21.42 1.82
CA MET A 141 -3.27 -22.22 1.04
C MET A 141 -3.49 -21.69 -0.37
N SER A 142 -3.37 -20.38 -0.59
CA SER A 142 -3.58 -19.75 -1.90
C SER A 142 -2.58 -20.20 -2.97
N LYS A 143 -1.44 -20.79 -2.58
CA LYS A 143 -0.27 -21.10 -3.42
C LYS A 143 0.32 -19.89 -4.16
N ARG A 144 -0.15 -18.68 -3.90
CA ARG A 144 0.35 -17.43 -4.49
C ARG A 144 1.37 -16.79 -3.56
N LYS A 145 2.48 -16.31 -4.14
CA LYS A 145 3.53 -15.58 -3.40
C LYS A 145 3.11 -14.16 -3.00
N SER A 146 2.01 -13.65 -3.54
CA SER A 146 1.45 -12.34 -3.16
C SER A 146 0.01 -12.22 -3.61
N GLY A 147 -0.77 -11.39 -2.92
CA GLY A 147 -2.16 -11.14 -3.28
C GLY A 147 -2.82 -10.16 -2.34
N ARG A 148 -4.14 -10.29 -2.20
CA ARG A 148 -4.95 -9.53 -1.25
C ARG A 148 -5.90 -10.47 -0.52
N VAL A 149 -6.03 -10.30 0.79
CA VAL A 149 -7.02 -10.95 1.64
C VAL A 149 -7.76 -9.87 2.41
N GLY A 150 -9.05 -9.71 2.13
CA GLY A 150 -9.84 -8.60 2.67
C GLY A 150 -9.24 -7.25 2.27
N VAL A 151 -8.89 -6.44 3.27
CA VAL A 151 -8.28 -5.11 3.10
C VAL A 151 -6.74 -5.15 3.04
N TYR A 152 -6.12 -6.28 3.40
CA TYR A 152 -4.67 -6.38 3.46
C TYR A 152 -4.10 -6.99 2.18
N TYR A 153 -3.05 -6.35 1.67
CA TYR A 153 -2.18 -6.99 0.69
C TYR A 153 -1.25 -7.95 1.42
N TYR A 154 -0.80 -9.01 0.76
CA TYR A 154 0.13 -9.94 1.39
C TYR A 154 1.24 -10.39 0.45
N LYS A 155 2.34 -10.83 1.05
CA LYS A 155 3.45 -11.49 0.38
C LYS A 155 3.95 -12.66 1.23
N VAL A 156 4.25 -13.77 0.55
CA VAL A 156 4.93 -14.93 1.11
C VAL A 156 6.38 -14.91 0.66
N GLY A 157 7.30 -14.96 1.61
CA GLY A 157 8.74 -14.96 1.42
C GLY A 157 9.42 -16.12 2.15
N LYS A 158 10.73 -16.23 1.96
CA LYS A 158 11.60 -17.14 2.71
C LYS A 158 12.48 -16.31 3.63
N THR A 159 12.73 -16.82 4.83
CA THR A 159 13.73 -16.25 5.75
C THR A 159 15.09 -16.88 5.48
N ASP A 160 16.16 -16.24 5.95
CA ASP A 160 17.53 -16.70 5.72
C ASP A 160 17.79 -18.08 6.35
N ASP A 161 17.12 -18.37 7.47
CA ASP A 161 17.12 -19.67 8.16
C ASP A 161 16.36 -20.79 7.42
N GLY A 162 15.88 -20.54 6.19
CA GLY A 162 15.08 -21.49 5.41
C GLY A 162 13.61 -21.59 5.82
N GLY A 163 13.19 -20.79 6.78
CA GLY A 163 11.81 -20.62 7.22
C GLY A 163 10.94 -19.90 6.18
N THR A 164 9.68 -19.67 6.54
CA THR A 164 8.71 -18.96 5.68
C THR A 164 8.17 -17.76 6.43
N ILE A 165 8.08 -16.61 5.75
CA ILE A 165 7.49 -15.40 6.31
C ILE A 165 6.28 -14.99 5.47
N VAL A 166 5.20 -14.62 6.14
CA VAL A 166 4.01 -14.05 5.49
C VAL A 166 3.80 -12.65 6.04
N VAL A 167 3.89 -11.64 5.19
CA VAL A 167 3.71 -10.24 5.56
C VAL A 167 2.39 -9.74 5.02
N TYR A 168 1.66 -9.00 5.86
CA TYR A 168 0.42 -8.31 5.57
C TYR A 168 0.55 -6.81 5.85
#